data_AF-A0A1G3ZPQ1-F1
#
_entry.id   AF-A0A1G3ZPQ1-F1
#
_cell.length_a   1.000
_cell.length_b   1.000
_cell.length_c   1.000
_cell.angle_alpha   90.00
_cell.angle_beta   90.00
_cell.angle_gamma   90.00
#
_symmetry.space_group_name_H-M   'P 1'
#
loop_
_entity.id
_entity.type
_entity.pdbx_description
1 polymer ?
#
loop_
_entity_poly.entity_id
_entity_poly.type
_entity_poly.pdbx_seq_one_letter_code
_entity_poly.pdbx_strand_id
1 'polypeptide(L)' 'MFGLEEKDKKKKERFAFDLERQVKEDHTFRKELSEKTETRIHELKKLLKEGAHEKDFDRLGVLLDGYTSLQKVLKKITK' A
#
# COMPACT_ATOMS: atom_id res chain seq x y z
N MET A 1 -14.64 22.11 -40.67
CA MET A 1 -14.67 20.74 -40.09
C MET A 1 -13.38 20.04 -40.46
N PHE A 2 -12.97 19.08 -39.63
CA PHE A 2 -11.75 18.23 -39.68
C PHE A 2 -10.54 18.71 -38.86
N GLY A 3 -10.31 18.02 -37.73
CA GLY A 3 -9.00 17.35 -37.59
C GLY A 3 -8.20 17.52 -36.29
N LEU A 4 -8.75 18.06 -35.20
CA LEU A 4 -7.98 18.26 -33.95
C LEU A 4 -8.37 17.34 -32.78
N GLU A 5 -9.12 16.25 -33.00
CA GLU A 5 -9.76 15.53 -31.88
C GLU A 5 -9.15 14.20 -31.43
N GLU A 6 -8.13 13.65 -32.09
CA GLU A 6 -7.70 12.26 -31.77
C GLU A 6 -6.26 12.05 -31.31
N LYS A 7 -5.41 13.08 -31.24
CA LYS A 7 -3.99 12.88 -30.89
C LYS A 7 -3.64 13.05 -29.41
N ASP A 8 -4.50 13.67 -28.59
CA ASP A 8 -4.16 13.99 -27.19
C ASP A 8 -4.82 13.12 -26.11
N LYS A 9 -5.64 12.12 -26.49
CA LYS A 9 -6.36 11.27 -25.51
C LYS A 9 -5.63 10.02 -25.06
N LYS A 10 -4.42 9.74 -25.54
CA LYS A 10 -3.54 8.82 -24.81
C LYS A 10 -2.86 9.64 -23.71
N LYS A 11 -3.60 9.89 -22.62
CA LYS A 11 -2.98 10.22 -21.33
C LYS A 11 -1.81 9.27 -21.20
N LYS A 12 -0.56 9.76 -21.33
CA LYS A 12 0.63 8.96 -21.06
C LYS A 12 0.32 8.22 -19.77
N GLU A 13 0.15 6.92 -19.85
CA GLU A 13 -0.03 6.11 -18.65
C GLU A 13 1.19 6.44 -17.80
N ARG A 14 0.95 7.19 -16.72
CA ARG A 14 2.03 7.53 -15.80
C ARG A 14 2.66 6.21 -15.44
N PHE A 15 3.97 6.11 -15.64
CA PHE A 15 4.71 4.91 -15.31
C PHE A 15 4.22 4.38 -13.96
N ALA A 16 3.67 3.17 -13.99
CA ALA A 16 3.10 2.52 -12.83
C ALA A 16 3.91 1.26 -12.61
N PHE A 17 4.34 1.07 -11.37
CA PHE A 17 5.00 -0.16 -10.99
C PHE A 17 4.01 -1.34 -11.10
N ASP A 18 4.50 -2.55 -11.30
CA ASP A 18 3.66 -3.74 -11.47
C ASP A 18 2.69 -3.93 -10.29
N LEU A 19 3.15 -3.67 -9.06
CA LEU A 19 2.31 -3.70 -7.88
C LEU A 19 1.21 -2.64 -7.89
N GLU A 20 1.50 -1.43 -8.39
CA GLU A 20 0.49 -0.37 -8.49
C GLU A 20 -0.57 -0.70 -9.53
N ARG A 21 -0.18 -1.33 -10.65
CA ARG A 21 -1.11 -1.85 -11.66
C ARG A 21 -1.98 -2.94 -11.07
N GLN A 22 -1.36 -3.94 -10.44
CA GLN A 22 -2.07 -5.05 -9.83
C GLN A 22 -3.07 -4.58 -8.75
N VAL A 23 -2.68 -3.64 -7.89
CA VAL A 23 -3.58 -3.07 -6.88
C VAL A 23 -4.72 -2.28 -7.52
N LYS A 24 -4.51 -1.63 -8.68
CA LYS A 24 -5.56 -0.88 -9.40
C LYS A 24 -6.54 -1.79 -10.13
N GLU A 25 -6.04 -2.84 -10.76
CA GLU A 25 -6.80 -3.73 -11.65
C GLU A 25 -7.53 -4.84 -10.87
N ASP A 26 -6.88 -5.43 -9.86
CA ASP A 26 -7.42 -6.54 -9.08
C ASP A 26 -7.94 -6.08 -7.70
N HIS A 27 -9.26 -6.01 -7.60
CA HIS A 27 -9.95 -5.63 -6.36
C HIS A 27 -9.78 -6.67 -5.25
N THR A 28 -9.70 -7.96 -5.58
CA THR A 28 -9.52 -9.04 -4.61
C THR A 28 -8.14 -8.97 -4.00
N PHE A 29 -7.10 -8.87 -4.85
CA PHE A 29 -5.73 -8.71 -4.41
C PHE A 29 -5.54 -7.45 -3.54
N ARG A 30 -6.15 -6.32 -3.93
CA ARG A 30 -6.15 -5.09 -3.14
C ARG A 30 -6.72 -5.31 -1.74
N LYS A 31 -7.87 -5.98 -1.65
CA LYS A 31 -8.54 -6.26 -0.37
C LYS A 31 -7.67 -7.17 0.50
N GLU A 32 -7.18 -8.27 -0.05
CA GLU A 32 -6.29 -9.21 0.65
C GLU A 32 -5.01 -8.53 1.17
N LEU A 33 -4.37 -7.71 0.33
CA LEU A 33 -3.16 -7.00 0.71
C LEU A 33 -3.43 -5.96 1.81
N SER A 34 -4.58 -5.29 1.75
CA SER A 34 -5.00 -4.32 2.77
C SER A 34 -5.29 -5.01 4.11
N GLU A 35 -6.08 -6.10 4.08
CA GLU A 35 -6.42 -6.89 5.27
C GLU A 35 -5.17 -7.51 5.91
N LYS A 36 -4.27 -8.05 5.10
CA LYS A 36 -2.99 -8.59 5.58
C LYS A 36 -2.14 -7.50 6.24
N THR A 37 -2.07 -6.32 5.64
CA THR A 37 -1.32 -5.18 6.19
C THR A 37 -1.92 -4.74 7.53
N GLU A 38 -3.24 -4.63 7.64
CA GLU A 38 -3.93 -4.26 8.87
C GLU A 38 -3.77 -5.31 9.97
N THR A 39 -3.85 -6.58 9.62
CA THR A 39 -3.62 -7.70 10.53
C THR A 39 -2.21 -7.64 11.13
N ARG A 40 -1.19 -7.43 10.29
CA ARG A 40 0.21 -7.29 10.77
C ARG A 40 0.39 -6.08 11.67
N ILE A 41 -0.22 -4.93 11.35
CA ILE A 41 -0.18 -3.75 12.22
C ILE A 41 -0.80 -4.06 13.58
N HIS A 42 -1.93 -4.77 13.60
CA HIS A 42 -2.60 -5.14 14.85
C HIS A 42 -1.76 -6.09 15.70
N GLU A 43 -1.18 -7.13 15.09
CA GLU A 43 -0.28 -8.08 15.74
C GLU A 43 0.95 -7.38 16.34
N LEU A 44 1.61 -6.52 15.57
CA LEU A 44 2.79 -5.77 16.04
C LEU A 44 2.44 -4.85 17.21
N LYS A 45 1.29 -4.16 17.15
CA LYS A 45 0.81 -3.34 18.27
C LYS A 45 0.51 -4.16 19.51
N LYS A 46 -0.02 -5.38 19.34
CA LYS A 46 -0.28 -6.29 20.46
C LYS A 46 1.03 -6.75 21.12
N LEU A 47 2.00 -7.18 20.31
CA LEU A 47 3.33 -7.59 20.79
C LEU A 47 4.06 -6.46 21.53
N LEU A 48 3.99 -5.23 21.02
CA LEU A 48 4.57 -4.05 21.69
C LEU A 48 3.89 -3.75 23.03
N LYS A 49 2.56 -3.96 23.13
CA LYS A 49 1.80 -3.76 24.38
C LYS A 49 2.06 -4.85 25.42
N GLU A 50 2.32 -6.08 24.97
CA GLU A 50 2.59 -7.23 25.84
C GLU A 50 3.98 -7.17 26.49
N GLY A 51 4.81 -6.17 26.15
CA GLY A 51 6.10 -5.94 26.77
C GLY A 51 7.20 -6.79 26.14
N ALA A 52 7.42 -6.63 24.84
CA ALA A 52 8.56 -7.23 24.16
C ALA A 52 9.88 -6.79 24.80
N HIS A 53 10.88 -7.68 24.84
CA HIS A 53 12.22 -7.37 25.31
C HIS A 53 12.78 -6.13 24.59
N GLU A 54 13.57 -5.32 25.30
CA GLU A 54 14.10 -4.02 24.84
C GLU A 54 14.75 -4.09 23.44
N LYS A 55 15.46 -5.18 23.13
CA LYS A 55 16.07 -5.41 21.79
C LYS A 55 15.06 -5.69 20.67
N ASP A 56 13.93 -6.28 21.01
CA ASP A 56 12.86 -6.59 20.06
C ASP A 56 11.90 -5.41 19.91
N PHE A 57 11.79 -4.54 20.92
CA PHE A 57 10.95 -3.35 20.88
C PHE A 57 11.31 -2.44 19.71
N ASP A 58 12.58 -2.11 19.53
CA ASP A 58 13.04 -1.26 18.41
C ASP A 58 12.76 -1.91 17.06
N ARG A 59 13.00 -3.21 16.93
CA ARG A 59 12.75 -3.97 15.69
C ARG A 59 11.27 -4.02 15.34
N LEU A 60 10.42 -4.26 16.35
CA LEU A 60 8.96 -4.25 16.21
C LEU A 60 8.44 -2.86 15.88
N GLY A 61 9.04 -1.80 16.44
CA GLY A 61 8.77 -0.41 16.09
C GLY A 61 9.07 -0.11 14.63
N VAL A 62 10.25 -0.47 14.13
CA VAL A 62 10.63 -0.30 12.72
C VAL A 62 9.68 -1.05 11.79
N LEU A 63 9.31 -2.29 12.13
CA LEU A 63 8.34 -3.05 11.35
C LEU A 63 6.96 -2.39 11.35
N LEU A 64 6.50 -1.93 12.50
CA LEU A 64 5.22 -1.23 12.63
C LEU A 64 5.19 0.01 11.75
N ASP A 65 6.23 0.83 11.77
CA ASP A 65 6.33 2.03 10.94
C ASP A 65 6.37 1.70 9.45
N GLY A 66 7.06 0.63 9.06
CA GLY A 66 7.09 0.10 7.70
C GLY A 66 5.69 -0.29 7.20
N TYR A 67 4.96 -1.13 7.96
CA TYR A 67 3.61 -1.53 7.59
C TYR A 67 2.62 -0.36 7.60
N THR A 68 2.76 0.58 8.53
CA THR A 68 1.92 1.78 8.58
C THR A 68 2.16 2.68 7.37
N SER A 69 3.41 2.77 6.90
CA SER A 69 3.77 3.48 5.68
C SER A 69 3.22 2.79 4.44
N LEU A 70 3.32 1.46 4.37
CA LEU A 70 2.71 0.66 3.30
C LEU A 70 1.19 0.89 3.24
N GLN A 71 0.48 0.88 4.37
CA GLN A 71 -0.96 1.15 4.43
C GLN A 71 -1.30 2.53 3.86
N LYS A 72 -0.48 3.55 4.15
CA LYS A 72 -0.65 4.90 3.57
C LYS A 72 -0.45 4.92 2.06
N VAL A 73 0.54 4.18 1.55
CA VAL A 73 0.80 4.07 0.11
C VAL A 73 -0.35 3.36 -0.60
N LEU A 74 -0.83 2.23 -0.07
CA LEU A 74 -1.98 1.51 -0.62
C LEU A 74 -3.22 2.41 -0.71
N LYS A 75 -3.49 3.21 0.33
CA LYS A 75 -4.58 4.20 0.36
C LYS A 75 -4.40 5.33 -0.67
N LYS A 76 -3.16 5.72 -1.01
CA LYS A 76 -2.89 6.72 -2.04
C LYS A 76 -3.07 6.17 -3.46
N ILE A 77 -2.75 4.89 -3.68
CA ILE A 77 -2.90 4.23 -4.99
C ILE A 77 -4.38 4.02 -5.33
N THR A 78 -5.22 3.82 -4.31
CA THR A 78 -6.65 3.52 -4.44
C THR A 78 -7.58 4.74 -4.43
N LYS A 79 -7.05 5.93 -4.13
CA LYS A 79 -7.77 7.20 -4.20
C LYS A 79 -7.71 7.78 -5.62
#